data_AF-A0A3M3Z3W6-F1
#
_entry.id   AF-A0A3M3Z3W6-F1
#
_cell.length_a   1.000
_cell.length_b   1.000
_cell.length_c   1.000
_cell.angle_alpha   90.00
_cell.angle_beta   90.00
_cell.angle_gamma   90.00
#
_symmetry.space_group_name_H-M   'P 1'
#
loop_
_entity.id
_entity.type
_entity.pdbx_description
1 polymer ?
#
loop_
_entity_poly.entity_id
_entity_poly.type
_entity_poly.pdbx_seq_one_letter_code
_entity_poly.pdbx_strand_id
1 'polypeptide(L)'
;DLYSPDFYPRRAALFDDCIAQLQSDAYLATIRENFERKFGLQSPFVFWGTLTKQLLEHALHCLPAEHLRHWFRRLLQDIKANRTGMPDLIQFFPEQRRYRMIEVKGPGDRLQDNQLRWLDFCAEHGMPVEVCYVQWATQSAELCSNQGALSSS
;
A
#
# COMPACT_ATOMS: atom_id res chain seq x y z
N ASP A 1 -7.40 -15.54 -19.64
CA ASP A 1 -8.44 -16.06 -18.72
C ASP A 1 -8.33 -15.46 -17.31
N LEU A 2 -7.60 -14.36 -17.08
CA LEU A 2 -7.32 -13.81 -15.73
C LEU A 2 -8.56 -13.59 -14.84
N TYR A 3 -9.67 -13.15 -15.42
CA TYR A 3 -10.91 -12.88 -14.70
C TYR A 3 -11.93 -14.02 -14.77
N SER A 4 -11.53 -15.19 -15.29
CA SER A 4 -12.36 -16.39 -15.30
C SER A 4 -12.39 -17.02 -13.91
N PRO A 5 -13.53 -17.57 -13.46
CA PRO A 5 -13.61 -18.29 -12.18
C PRO A 5 -12.62 -19.48 -12.10
N ASP A 6 -12.25 -20.06 -13.25
CA ASP A 6 -11.31 -21.18 -13.30
C ASP A 6 -9.83 -20.76 -13.33
N PHE A 7 -9.52 -19.46 -13.30
CA PHE A 7 -8.15 -18.96 -13.45
C PHE A 7 -7.21 -19.55 -12.40
N TYR A 8 -7.61 -19.48 -11.12
CA TYR A 8 -6.87 -20.04 -10.00
C TYR A 8 -6.92 -21.59 -9.99
N PRO A 9 -8.08 -22.26 -10.06
CA PRO A 9 -8.14 -23.73 -10.05
C PRO A 9 -7.23 -24.42 -11.07
N ARG A 10 -7.11 -23.87 -12.29
CA ARG A 10 -6.23 -24.41 -13.34
C ARG A 10 -4.74 -24.30 -13.04
N ARG A 11 -4.36 -23.46 -12.07
CA ARG A 11 -2.97 -23.10 -11.73
C ARG A 11 -2.71 -23.23 -10.24
N ALA A 12 -3.58 -23.90 -9.49
CA ALA A 12 -3.53 -23.95 -8.04
C ALA A 12 -2.15 -24.40 -7.55
N ALA A 13 -1.62 -25.50 -8.09
CA ALA A 13 -0.28 -26.01 -7.76
C ALA A 13 0.82 -24.96 -7.99
N LEU A 14 0.79 -24.24 -9.11
CA LEU A 14 1.79 -23.19 -9.41
C LEU A 14 1.71 -22.03 -8.42
N PHE A 15 0.49 -21.62 -8.05
CA PHE A 15 0.29 -20.58 -7.05
C PHE A 15 0.72 -21.04 -5.66
N ASP A 16 0.38 -22.27 -5.29
CA ASP A 16 0.71 -22.85 -3.99
C ASP A 16 2.23 -22.98 -3.84
N ASP A 17 2.95 -23.43 -4.88
CA ASP A 17 4.41 -23.47 -4.91
C ASP A 17 5.03 -22.06 -4.74
N CYS A 18 4.50 -21.06 -5.45
CA CYS A 18 4.96 -19.67 -5.30
C CYS A 18 4.69 -19.11 -3.89
N ILE A 19 3.51 -19.35 -3.33
CA ILE A 19 3.13 -18.88 -2.00
C ILE A 19 3.92 -19.62 -0.91
N ALA A 20 4.25 -20.91 -1.11
CA ALA A 20 5.05 -21.70 -0.17
C ALA A 20 6.45 -21.12 0.05
N GLN A 21 7.00 -20.38 -0.92
CA GLN A 21 8.29 -19.70 -0.74
C GLN A 21 8.27 -18.71 0.44
N LEU A 22 7.12 -18.14 0.80
CA LEU A 22 6.95 -17.24 1.95
C LEU A 22 7.11 -17.95 3.31
N GLN A 23 7.24 -19.28 3.33
CA GLN A 23 7.59 -20.06 4.53
C GLN A 23 9.10 -20.03 4.84
N SER A 24 9.90 -19.43 3.97
CA SER A 24 11.35 -19.25 4.12
C SER A 24 11.77 -17.92 3.50
N ASP A 25 13.06 -17.59 3.51
CA ASP A 25 13.57 -16.39 2.83
C ASP A 25 13.74 -16.56 1.31
N ALA A 26 13.38 -17.72 0.73
CA ALA A 26 13.52 -18.00 -0.70
C ALA A 26 12.76 -17.00 -1.59
N TYR A 27 11.60 -16.49 -1.13
CA TYR A 27 10.83 -15.51 -1.88
C TYR A 27 11.60 -14.21 -2.13
N LEU A 28 12.52 -13.83 -1.23
CA LEU A 28 13.32 -12.60 -1.37
C LEU A 28 14.20 -12.67 -2.61
N ALA A 29 14.90 -13.79 -2.81
CA ALA A 29 15.73 -14.03 -3.98
C ALA A 29 14.88 -14.09 -5.25
N THR A 30 13.78 -14.84 -5.22
CA THR A 30 12.86 -14.98 -6.36
C THR A 30 12.27 -13.66 -6.81
N ILE A 31 11.86 -12.79 -5.89
CA ILE A 31 11.32 -11.47 -6.23
C ILE A 31 12.40 -10.59 -6.86
N ARG A 32 13.62 -10.57 -6.31
CA ARG A 32 14.74 -9.79 -6.87
C ARG A 32 15.12 -10.25 -8.27
N GLU A 33 15.25 -11.57 -8.48
CA GLU A 33 15.56 -12.12 -9.79
C GLU A 33 14.46 -11.79 -10.81
N ASN A 34 13.19 -11.94 -10.42
CA ASN A 34 12.07 -11.60 -11.29
C ASN A 34 12.01 -10.11 -11.61
N PHE A 35 12.30 -9.24 -10.64
CA PHE A 35 12.37 -7.80 -10.86
C PHE A 35 13.38 -7.46 -11.96
N GLU A 36 14.58 -8.01 -11.90
CA GLU A 36 15.63 -7.77 -12.89
C GLU A 36 15.31 -8.41 -14.25
N ARG A 37 14.92 -9.69 -14.26
CA ARG A 37 14.68 -10.47 -15.47
C ARG A 37 13.44 -10.05 -16.24
N LYS A 38 12.44 -9.48 -15.57
CA LYS A 38 11.13 -9.13 -16.16
C LYS A 38 10.91 -7.62 -16.28
N PHE A 39 11.90 -6.80 -15.93
CA PHE A 39 11.79 -5.35 -15.97
C PHE A 39 11.30 -4.87 -17.35
N GLY A 40 10.28 -4.00 -17.35
CA GLY A 40 9.71 -3.42 -18.56
C GLY A 40 8.68 -4.30 -19.30
N LEU A 41 8.51 -5.57 -18.92
CA LEU A 41 7.47 -6.42 -19.51
C LEU A 41 6.08 -6.00 -19.03
N GLN A 42 5.14 -5.88 -19.95
CA GLN A 42 3.75 -5.56 -19.62
C GLN A 42 3.14 -6.66 -18.75
N SER A 43 2.56 -6.26 -17.61
CA SER A 43 1.93 -7.15 -16.63
C SER A 43 0.74 -6.44 -15.97
N PRO A 44 -0.38 -7.13 -15.72
CA PRO A 44 -1.56 -6.54 -15.07
C PRO A 44 -1.33 -6.18 -13.59
N PHE A 45 -0.24 -6.64 -12.97
CA PHE A 45 0.02 -6.50 -11.54
C PHE A 45 1.32 -5.76 -11.20
N VAL A 46 2.22 -5.55 -12.17
CA VAL A 46 3.53 -4.94 -11.89
C VAL A 46 3.64 -3.58 -12.57
N PHE A 47 3.73 -2.54 -11.73
CA PHE A 47 3.79 -1.15 -12.17
C PHE A 47 5.25 -0.66 -12.16
N TRP A 48 5.99 -0.96 -13.23
CA TRP A 48 7.43 -0.65 -13.33
C TRP A 48 7.78 0.83 -13.20
N GLY A 49 6.87 1.73 -13.58
CA GLY A 49 7.07 3.18 -13.43
C GLY A 49 7.11 3.68 -11.98
N THR A 50 6.53 2.92 -11.05
CA THR A 50 6.46 3.27 -9.62
C THR A 50 7.39 2.40 -8.78
N LEU A 51 7.58 1.13 -9.15
CA LEU A 51 8.40 0.18 -8.40
C LEU A 51 9.89 0.38 -8.69
N THR A 52 10.53 1.31 -7.98
CA THR A 52 11.99 1.49 -8.02
C THR A 52 12.70 0.38 -7.25
N LYS A 53 13.98 0.13 -7.55
CA LYS A 53 14.80 -0.84 -6.81
C LYS A 53 14.88 -0.51 -5.31
N GLN A 54 15.01 0.77 -4.97
CA GLN A 54 15.03 1.21 -3.56
C GLN A 54 13.70 0.92 -2.85
N LEU A 55 12.57 1.21 -3.52
CA LEU A 55 11.24 0.92 -2.98
C LEU A 55 11.05 -0.59 -2.76
N LEU A 56 11.48 -1.41 -3.73
CA LEU A 56 11.45 -2.86 -3.61
C LEU A 56 12.26 -3.35 -2.40
N GLU A 57 13.50 -2.88 -2.23
CA GLU A 57 14.34 -3.32 -1.11
C GLU A 57 13.77 -2.89 0.25
N HIS A 58 13.24 -1.67 0.37
CA HIS A 58 12.54 -1.24 1.58
C HIS A 58 11.33 -2.13 1.88
N ALA A 59 10.53 -2.45 0.86
CA ALA A 59 9.37 -3.30 0.99
C ALA A 59 9.76 -4.72 1.44
N LEU A 60 10.74 -5.34 0.79
CA LEU A 60 11.22 -6.69 1.14
C LEU A 60 11.82 -6.75 2.55
N HIS A 61 12.45 -5.67 3.02
CA HIS A 61 13.04 -5.59 4.35
C HIS A 61 12.02 -5.32 5.47
N CYS A 62 10.95 -4.57 5.18
CA CYS A 62 10.00 -4.10 6.20
C CYS A 62 8.68 -4.88 6.23
N LEU A 63 8.32 -5.58 5.16
CA LEU A 63 7.05 -6.32 5.07
C LEU A 63 7.23 -7.75 5.58
N PRO A 64 6.50 -8.16 6.63
CA PRO A 64 6.48 -9.56 7.06
C PRO A 64 5.95 -10.48 5.95
N ALA A 65 6.60 -11.63 5.74
CA ALA A 65 6.17 -12.64 4.76
C ALA A 65 4.72 -13.11 4.98
N GLU A 66 4.29 -13.16 6.25
CA GLU A 66 2.90 -13.49 6.60
C GLU A 66 1.90 -12.48 6.02
N HIS A 67 2.19 -11.18 6.08
CA HIS A 67 1.31 -10.17 5.51
C HIS A 67 1.23 -10.29 3.98
N LEU A 68 2.36 -10.55 3.30
CA LEU A 68 2.38 -10.84 1.87
C LEU A 68 1.50 -12.04 1.53
N ARG A 69 1.57 -13.12 2.33
CA ARG A 69 0.73 -14.32 2.16
C ARG A 69 -0.76 -13.99 2.24
N HIS A 70 -1.16 -13.20 3.23
CA HIS A 70 -2.55 -12.76 3.39
C HIS A 70 -3.03 -11.93 2.19
N TRP A 71 -2.24 -10.94 1.74
CA TRP A 71 -2.58 -10.13 0.57
C TRP A 71 -2.68 -10.94 -0.72
N PHE A 72 -1.72 -11.82 -0.99
CA PHE A 72 -1.73 -12.65 -2.19
C PHE A 72 -2.93 -13.61 -2.19
N ARG A 73 -3.26 -14.24 -1.06
CA ARG A 73 -4.45 -15.10 -0.97
C ARG A 73 -5.74 -14.32 -1.15
N ARG A 74 -5.88 -13.15 -0.53
CA ARG A 74 -7.04 -12.28 -0.73
C ARG A 74 -7.20 -11.87 -2.19
N LEU A 75 -6.11 -11.51 -2.86
CA LEU A 75 -6.14 -11.16 -4.28
C LEU A 75 -6.58 -12.34 -5.15
N LEU A 76 -6.12 -13.56 -4.86
CA LEU A 76 -6.47 -14.76 -5.62
C LEU A 76 -7.92 -15.21 -5.44
N GLN A 77 -8.55 -14.93 -4.28
CA GLN A 77 -9.95 -15.25 -4.03
C GLN A 77 -10.89 -14.53 -5.00
N ASP A 78 -10.63 -13.26 -5.29
CA ASP A 78 -11.35 -12.49 -6.31
C ASP A 78 -10.48 -11.35 -6.83
N ILE A 79 -9.76 -11.61 -7.92
CA ILE A 79 -8.85 -10.64 -8.54
C ILE A 79 -9.59 -9.36 -8.95
N LYS A 80 -10.83 -9.47 -9.42
CA LYS A 80 -11.59 -8.33 -9.91
C LYS A 80 -12.02 -7.43 -8.76
N ALA A 81 -12.52 -8.02 -7.67
CA ALA A 81 -13.06 -7.28 -6.53
C ALA A 81 -11.99 -6.80 -5.53
N ASN A 82 -10.83 -7.46 -5.47
CA ASN A 82 -9.81 -7.20 -4.44
C ASN A 82 -8.56 -6.46 -4.94
N ARG A 83 -8.43 -6.21 -6.25
CA ARG A 83 -7.31 -5.41 -6.80
C ARG A 83 -7.40 -3.90 -6.55
N THR A 84 -8.51 -3.40 -6.00
CA THR A 84 -8.74 -1.98 -5.70
C THR A 84 -9.08 -1.77 -4.23
N GLY A 85 -8.91 -0.54 -3.74
CA GLY A 85 -9.23 -0.16 -2.35
C GLY A 85 -8.08 -0.35 -1.35
N MET A 86 -6.88 -0.73 -1.82
CA MET A 86 -5.67 -0.71 -0.99
C MET A 86 -5.36 0.75 -0.58
N PRO A 87 -4.83 1.00 0.63
CA PRO A 87 -4.53 2.35 1.10
C PRO A 87 -3.59 3.14 0.17
N ASP A 88 -3.81 4.45 0.08
CA ASP A 88 -3.09 5.36 -0.83
C ASP A 88 -1.57 5.33 -0.67
N LEU A 89 -1.08 5.26 0.57
CA LEU A 89 0.33 5.38 0.90
C LEU A 89 0.82 4.17 1.70
N ILE A 90 2.11 3.86 1.53
CA ILE A 90 2.86 2.99 2.42
C ILE A 90 4.12 3.71 2.90
N GLN A 91 4.32 3.73 4.21
CA GLN A 91 5.48 4.29 4.87
C GLN A 91 6.33 3.16 5.44
N PHE A 92 7.65 3.22 5.20
CA PHE A 92 8.62 2.27 5.74
C PHE A 92 9.50 2.91 6.80
N PHE A 93 9.83 2.15 7.84
CA PHE A 93 10.77 2.48 8.90
C PHE A 93 11.89 1.42 8.92
N PRO A 94 12.88 1.49 8.02
CA PRO A 94 13.85 0.41 7.81
C PRO A 94 14.68 0.05 9.04
N GLU A 95 15.06 1.04 9.85
CA GLU A 95 15.81 0.83 11.10
C GLU A 95 15.03 -0.02 12.12
N GLN A 96 13.70 0.06 12.07
CA GLN A 96 12.80 -0.64 12.97
C GLN A 96 12.23 -1.91 12.33
N ARG A 97 12.51 -2.18 11.05
CA ARG A 97 11.88 -3.22 10.23
C ARG A 97 10.35 -3.17 10.32
N ARG A 98 9.79 -1.97 10.20
CA ARG A 98 8.35 -1.72 10.30
C ARG A 98 7.82 -1.00 9.07
N TYR A 99 6.52 -1.13 8.87
CA TYR A 99 5.78 -0.37 7.87
C TYR A 99 4.47 0.13 8.45
N ARG A 100 3.81 1.03 7.72
CA ARG A 100 2.42 1.43 7.95
C ARG A 100 1.77 1.80 6.62
N MET A 101 0.56 1.33 6.40
CA MET A 101 -0.29 1.79 5.29
C MET A 101 -1.18 2.93 5.75
N ILE A 102 -1.43 3.90 4.87
CA ILE A 102 -2.17 5.12 5.22
C ILE A 102 -3.16 5.41 4.08
N GLU A 103 -4.44 5.50 4.44
CA GLU A 103 -5.51 5.97 3.57
C GLU A 103 -5.77 7.45 3.86
N VAL A 104 -5.68 8.33 2.86
CA VAL A 104 -5.82 9.78 3.07
C VAL A 104 -7.23 10.23 2.71
N LYS A 105 -7.82 11.07 3.56
CA LYS A 105 -9.14 11.66 3.32
C LYS A 105 -9.09 13.18 3.43
N GLY A 106 -9.48 13.85 2.34
CA GLY A 106 -9.66 15.29 2.32
C GLY A 106 -10.96 15.74 3.01
N PRO A 107 -11.15 17.06 3.17
CA PRO A 107 -12.39 17.61 3.69
C PRO A 107 -13.60 17.19 2.83
N GLY A 108 -14.55 16.51 3.44
CA GLY A 108 -15.76 16.00 2.76
C GLY A 108 -15.62 14.60 2.16
N ASP A 109 -14.41 14.03 2.11
CA ASP A 109 -14.20 12.68 1.61
C ASP A 109 -14.66 11.62 2.61
N ARG A 110 -15.16 10.50 2.07
CA ARG A 110 -15.54 9.32 2.84
C ARG A 110 -14.78 8.10 2.35
N LEU A 111 -14.68 7.09 3.21
CA LEU A 111 -14.18 5.78 2.84
C LEU A 111 -15.18 5.10 1.89
N GLN A 112 -14.68 4.55 0.79
CA GLN A 112 -15.47 3.73 -0.13
C GLN A 112 -15.59 2.30 0.41
N ASP A 113 -16.62 1.56 -0.02
CA ASP A 113 -16.88 0.20 0.47
C ASP A 113 -15.70 -0.77 0.26
N ASN A 114 -14.99 -0.67 -0.87
CA ASN A 114 -13.80 -1.48 -1.12
C ASN A 114 -12.62 -1.12 -0.20
N GLN A 115 -12.48 0.15 0.20
CA GLN A 115 -11.48 0.60 1.16
C GLN A 115 -11.82 0.10 2.56
N LEU A 116 -13.09 0.19 2.98
CA LEU A 116 -13.55 -0.37 4.26
C LEU A 116 -13.25 -1.87 4.35
N ARG A 117 -13.58 -2.65 3.31
CA ARG A 117 -13.25 -4.09 3.26
C ARG A 117 -11.74 -4.36 3.38
N TRP A 118 -10.90 -3.46 2.88
CA TRP A 118 -9.44 -3.57 3.00
C TRP A 118 -8.94 -3.22 4.40
N LEU A 119 -9.50 -2.18 5.02
CA LEU A 119 -9.20 -1.80 6.40
C LEU A 119 -9.60 -2.90 7.37
N ASP A 120 -10.80 -3.47 7.22
CA ASP A 120 -11.28 -4.59 8.05
C ASP A 120 -10.36 -5.81 7.93
N PHE A 121 -9.94 -6.14 6.71
CA PHE A 121 -9.00 -7.23 6.45
C PHE A 121 -7.63 -6.98 7.10
N CYS A 122 -7.14 -5.75 7.04
CA CYS A 122 -5.88 -5.38 7.70
C CYS A 122 -6.01 -5.51 9.22
N ALA A 123 -7.12 -5.05 9.81
CA ALA A 123 -7.38 -5.16 11.24
C ALA A 123 -7.47 -6.62 11.71
N GLU A 124 -8.17 -7.47 10.95
CA GLU A 124 -8.31 -8.92 11.22
C GLU A 124 -6.94 -9.63 11.29
N HIS A 125 -5.99 -9.19 10.45
CA HIS A 125 -4.66 -9.80 10.34
C HIS A 125 -3.55 -9.02 11.04
N GLY A 126 -3.87 -8.02 11.87
CA GLY A 126 -2.86 -7.26 12.63
C GLY A 126 -1.93 -6.41 11.75
N MET A 127 -2.37 -6.04 10.56
CA MET A 127 -1.58 -5.21 9.64
C MET A 127 -1.69 -3.73 10.01
N PRO A 128 -0.57 -2.99 10.12
CA PRO A 128 -0.57 -1.58 10.50
C PRO A 128 -1.18 -0.71 9.41
N VAL A 129 -2.43 -0.29 9.61
CA VAL A 129 -3.15 0.62 8.72
C VAL A 129 -3.80 1.76 9.51
N GLU A 130 -3.75 2.97 8.96
CA GLU A 130 -4.35 4.18 9.55
C GLU A 130 -5.12 4.97 8.49
N VAL A 131 -6.12 5.74 8.92
CA VAL A 131 -6.81 6.74 8.09
C VAL A 131 -6.34 8.12 8.51
N CYS A 132 -5.77 8.87 7.58
CA CYS A 132 -5.27 10.23 7.78
C CYS A 132 -6.27 11.25 7.22
N TYR A 133 -6.94 11.98 8.10
CA TYR A 133 -7.82 13.08 7.72
C TYR A 133 -7.05 14.38 7.64
N VAL A 134 -7.03 15.00 6.46
CA VAL A 134 -6.35 16.29 6.23
C VAL A 134 -7.37 17.42 6.20
N GLN A 135 -6.94 18.60 6.65
CA GLN A 135 -7.74 19.84 6.65
C GLN A 135 -6.94 20.98 6.03
N TRP A 136 -7.64 21.90 5.38
CA TRP A 136 -7.02 23.14 4.92
C TRP A 136 -6.60 23.97 6.13
N ALA A 137 -5.34 24.37 6.19
CA ALA A 137 -4.92 25.36 7.16
C ALA A 137 -5.62 26.70 6.82
N THR A 138 -6.44 27.20 7.73
CA THR A 138 -6.96 28.56 7.63
C THR A 138 -5.86 29.49 8.11
N GLN A 139 -5.29 30.31 7.21
CA GLN A 139 -4.53 31.48 7.65
C GLN A 139 -5.50 32.39 8.40
N SER A 140 -5.47 32.35 9.73
CA SER A 140 -6.03 33.44 10.52
C SER A 140 -5.25 34.69 10.11
N ALA A 141 -5.91 35.57 9.35
CA ALA A 141 -5.43 36.91 9.12
C ALA A 141 -5.18 37.54 10.49
N GLU A 142 -3.90 37.72 10.84
CA GLU A 142 -3.54 38.64 11.91
C GLU A 142 -3.98 40.03 11.46
N LEU A 143 -5.11 40.43 12.01
CA LEU A 143 -5.67 41.76 11.95
C LEU A 143 -4.62 42.75 12.47
N CYS A 144 -4.16 43.61 11.57
CA CYS A 144 -4.21 45.06 11.73
C CYS A 144 -4.32 45.57 13.20
N SER A 145 -3.20 45.59 13.90
CA SER A 145 -3.02 46.44 15.10
C SER A 145 -1.64 47.11 15.05
N ASN A 146 -1.48 48.00 14.07
CA ASN A 146 -0.52 49.10 14.13
C ASN A 146 -1.09 50.30 13.34
N GLN A 147 -2.29 50.73 13.73
CA GLN A 147 -2.69 52.13 13.59
C GLN A 147 -2.88 52.70 14.99
N GLY A 148 -1.98 53.60 15.39
CA GLY A 148 -2.18 54.41 16.59
C GLY A 148 -0.90 54.79 17.34
N ALA A 149 -0.03 55.61 16.73
CA ALA A 149 0.66 56.72 17.41
C ALA A 149 1.52 57.50 16.40
N LEU A 150 0.91 58.52 15.79
CA LEU A 150 1.61 59.66 15.20
C LEU A 150 1.81 60.74 16.28
N SER A 151 2.98 61.38 16.26
CA SER A 151 3.37 62.65 16.94
C SER A 151 3.43 62.62 18.48
N SER A 152 4.41 63.22 19.17
CA SER A 152 5.10 64.49 18.95
C SER A 152 6.36 64.64 19.83
N SER A 153 7.24 65.57 19.42
CA SER A 153 8.40 66.19 20.11
C SER A 153 9.78 65.62 19.83
#